data_AF-A0A261KNX8-F1
#
_entry.id   AF-A0A261KNX8-F1
#
_cell.length_a   1.000
_cell.length_b   1.000
_cell.length_c   1.000
_cell.angle_alpha   90.00
_cell.angle_beta   90.00
_cell.angle_gamma   90.00
#
_symmetry.space_group_name_H-M   'P 1'
#
loop_
_entity.id
_entity.type
_entity.pdbx_description
1 polymer ?
#
loop_
_entity_poly.entity_id
_entity_poly.type
_entity_poly.pdbx_seq_one_letter_code
_entity_poly.pdbx_strand_id
1 'polypeptide(L)' 'MLYLELDEGIQELIKKYAPALTIIGVYFLNSDVEEAIYCCYRDLEYAFISTISYWYWKQNHGEDFLVHQIVF' A
#
# COMPACT_ATOMS: atom_id res chain seq x y z
N MET A 1 -8.87 -7.92 9.04
CA MET A 1 -8.29 -9.27 9.21
C MET A 1 -7.06 -9.11 10.10
N LEU A 2 -6.93 -9.82 11.21
CA LEU A 2 -5.76 -9.63 12.08
C LEU A 2 -4.52 -10.04 11.27
N TYR A 3 -3.59 -9.10 11.06
CA TYR A 3 -2.28 -9.27 10.39
C TYR A 3 -1.58 -10.62 10.69
N LEU A 4 -1.85 -11.19 11.87
CA LEU A 4 -1.39 -12.49 12.36
C LEU A 4 -1.91 -13.71 11.59
N GLU A 5 -2.97 -13.59 10.80
CA GLU A 5 -3.55 -14.68 10.00
C GLU A 5 -2.97 -14.76 8.58
N LEU A 6 -2.15 -13.78 8.17
CA LEU A 6 -1.49 -13.78 6.88
C LEU A 6 -0.29 -14.73 6.88
N ASP A 7 -0.02 -15.35 5.73
CA ASP A 7 1.19 -16.15 5.52
C ASP A 7 2.46 -15.34 5.82
N GLU A 8 3.50 -15.99 6.34
CA GLU A 8 4.73 -15.34 6.77
C GLU A 8 5.39 -14.53 5.63
N GLY A 9 5.34 -15.05 4.39
CA GLY A 9 5.85 -14.32 3.22
C GLY A 9 5.08 -13.04 2.92
N ILE A 10 3.76 -13.04 3.11
CA ILE A 10 2.93 -11.83 2.96
C ILE A 10 3.26 -10.83 4.06
N GLN A 11 3.44 -11.29 5.31
CA GLN A 11 3.84 -10.43 6.41
C GLN A 11 5.20 -9.76 6.16
N GLU A 12 6.18 -10.50 5.62
CA GLU A 12 7.48 -9.95 5.24
C GLU A 12 7.38 -8.92 4.13
N LEU A 13 6.56 -9.18 3.10
CA LEU A 13 6.30 -8.21 2.04
C LEU A 13 5.67 -6.93 2.59
N ILE A 14 4.63 -7.04 3.43
CA ILE A 14 4.02 -5.86 4.06
C ILE A 14 5.06 -5.09 4.87
N LYS A 15 5.85 -5.75 5.73
CA LYS A 15 6.92 -5.11 6.52
C LYS A 15 7.94 -4.39 5.63
N LYS A 16 8.34 -5.01 4.52
CA LYS A 16 9.32 -4.47 3.57
C LYS A 16 8.85 -3.17 2.91
N TYR A 17 7.57 -3.10 2.52
CA TYR A 17 7.03 -1.95 1.77
C TYR A 17 6.24 -0.95 2.63
N ALA A 18 5.87 -1.31 3.86
CA ALA A 18 5.05 -0.47 4.75
C ALA A 18 5.59 0.95 4.95
N PRO A 19 6.89 1.20 5.16
CA PRO A 19 7.40 2.55 5.31
C PRO A 19 7.16 3.43 4.07
N ALA A 20 7.44 2.91 2.88
CA ALA A 20 7.26 3.64 1.62
C ALA A 20 5.78 3.89 1.32
N LEU A 21 4.94 2.87 1.52
CA LEU A 21 3.50 2.96 1.30
C LEU A 21 2.84 3.94 2.29
N THR A 22 3.29 3.98 3.55
CA THR A 22 2.81 4.95 4.55
C THR A 22 3.16 6.39 4.15
N ILE A 23 4.38 6.63 3.65
CA ILE A 23 4.82 7.97 3.19
C ILE A 23 3.91 8.52 2.10
N ILE A 24 3.39 7.65 1.22
CA ILE A 24 2.51 8.03 0.12
C ILE A 24 1.01 7.99 0.49
N GLY A 25 0.69 7.77 1.77
CA GLY A 25 -0.68 7.84 2.30
C GLY A 25 -1.46 6.53 2.27
N VAL A 26 -0.82 5.38 2.03
CA VAL A 26 -1.48 4.06 2.12
C VAL A 26 -1.51 3.60 3.58
N TYR A 27 -2.72 3.45 4.13
CA TYR A 27 -2.95 3.03 5.50
C TYR A 27 -3.43 1.58 5.57
N PHE A 28 -2.57 0.68 6.07
CA PHE A 28 -2.85 -0.77 6.07
C PHE A 28 -3.99 -1.21 7.00
N LEU A 29 -4.43 -0.36 7.94
CA LEU A 29 -5.57 -0.66 8.82
C LEU A 29 -6.91 -0.19 8.20
N ASN A 30 -6.88 0.43 7.02
CA ASN A 30 -8.09 0.71 6.26
C ASN A 30 -8.64 -0.60 5.67
N SER A 31 -9.93 -0.86 5.85
CA SER A 31 -10.58 -2.10 5.41
C SER A 31 -10.48 -2.34 3.91
N ASP A 32 -10.55 -1.28 3.10
CA ASP A 32 -10.49 -1.37 1.64
C ASP A 32 -9.06 -1.69 1.18
N VAL A 33 -8.05 -1.20 1.92
CA VAL A 33 -6.64 -1.55 1.71
C VAL A 33 -6.39 -3.00 2.11
N GLU A 34 -6.93 -3.45 3.24
CA GLU A 34 -6.85 -4.85 3.66
C GLU A 34 -7.49 -5.79 2.62
N GLU A 35 -8.67 -5.44 2.10
CA GLU A 35 -9.36 -6.19 1.05
C GLU A 35 -8.55 -6.22 -0.25
N ALA A 36 -7.99 -5.07 -0.68
CA ALA A 36 -7.16 -5.00 -1.88
C ALA A 36 -5.89 -5.88 -1.76
N ILE A 37 -5.25 -5.90 -0.59
CA ILE A 37 -4.09 -6.76 -0.32
C ILE A 37 -4.50 -8.23 -0.40
N TYR A 38 -5.64 -8.59 0.18
CA TYR A 38 -6.18 -9.95 0.13
C TYR A 38 -6.46 -10.40 -1.32
N CYS A 39 -7.09 -9.54 -2.13
CA CYS A 39 -7.36 -9.83 -3.54
C CYS A 39 -6.09 -9.94 -4.39
N CYS A 40 -5.02 -9.23 -4.03
CA CYS A 40 -3.76 -9.19 -4.77
C CYS A 40 -2.70 -10.18 -4.24
N TYR A 41 -3.05 -11.10 -3.34
CA TYR A 41 -2.06 -11.87 -2.55
C TYR A 41 -0.97 -12.57 -3.38
N ARG A 42 -1.27 -13.04 -4.60
CA ARG A 42 -0.30 -13.73 -5.48
C ARG A 42 0.73 -12.78 -6.12
N ASP A 43 0.33 -11.55 -6.38
CA ASP A 43 1.12 -10.53 -7.08
C ASP A 43 1.35 -9.29 -6.20
N LEU A 44 1.30 -9.50 -4.88
CA LEU A 44 1.26 -8.41 -3.90
C LEU A 44 2.50 -7.52 -3.98
N GLU A 45 3.68 -8.10 -4.15
CA GLU A 45 4.92 -7.36 -4.31
C GLU A 45 4.89 -6.47 -5.57
N TYR A 46 4.35 -6.97 -6.68
CA TYR A 46 4.18 -6.18 -7.90
C TYR A 46 3.16 -5.05 -7.72
N ALA A 47 2.08 -5.28 -6.98
CA ALA A 47 1.10 -4.26 -6.65
C ALA A 47 1.72 -3.12 -5.83
N PHE A 48 2.54 -3.44 -4.81
CA PHE A 48 3.27 -2.45 -4.02
C PHE A 48 4.27 -1.66 -4.84
N ILE A 49 5.11 -2.34 -5.63
CA ILE A 49 6.09 -1.68 -6.50
C ILE A 49 5.40 -0.75 -7.50
N SER A 50 4.29 -1.20 -8.10
CA SER A 50 3.53 -0.41 -9.08
C SER A 50 2.90 0.82 -8.44
N THR A 51 2.34 0.68 -7.24
CA THR A 51 1.73 1.79 -6.49
C THR A 51 2.77 2.87 -6.17
N ILE A 52 3.93 2.47 -5.63
CA ILE A 52 5.04 3.39 -5.31
C ILE A 52 5.57 4.05 -6.59
N SER A 53 5.77 3.28 -7.66
CA SER A 53 6.28 3.80 -8.93
C SER A 53 5.33 4.81 -9.56
N TYR A 54 4.03 4.53 -9.53
CA TYR A 54 3.01 5.45 -10.04
C TYR A 54 2.96 6.74 -9.22
N TRP A 55 3.09 6.65 -7.90
CA TRP A 55 3.20 7.83 -7.05
C TRP A 55 4.38 8.71 -7.45
N TYR A 56 5.59 8.15 -7.59
CA TYR A 56 6.75 8.91 -8.05
C TYR A 56 6.57 9.51 -9.44
N TRP A 57 5.96 8.76 -10.36
CA TRP A 57 5.65 9.26 -11.70
C TRP A 57 4.78 10.51 -11.60
N LYS A 58 3.69 10.49 -10.82
CA LYS A 58 2.82 11.65 -10.61
C LYS A 58 3.55 12.87 -10.07
N GLN A 59 4.36 12.67 -9.03
CA GLN A 59 5.16 13.75 -8.42
C GLN A 59 6.09 14.41 -9.46
N ASN A 60 6.73 13.61 -10.31
CA ASN A 60 7.62 14.11 -11.36
C ASN A 60 6.90 14.86 -12.50
N HIS A 61 5.57 14.71 -12.61
CA HIS A 61 4.76 15.38 -13.62
C HIS A 61 3.93 16.54 -13.05
N GLY A 62 4.16 16.91 -11.78
CA GLY A 62 3.42 17.99 -11.12
C GLY A 62 1.95 17.66 -10.85
N GLU A 63 1.60 16.37 -10.84
CA GLU A 63 0.28 15.93 -10.38
C GLU A 63 0.29 15.87 -8.85
N ASP A 64 -0.30 16.90 -8.22
CA ASP A 64 -0.47 16.93 -6.77
C ASP A 64 -1.43 15.81 -6.34
N PHE A 65 -0.97 14.99 -5.38
CA PHE A 65 -1.91 14.35 -4.49
C PHE A 65 -2.54 15.48 -3.68
N LEU A 66 -3.79 15.81 -4.00
CA LEU A 66 -4.69 16.32 -2.97
C LEU A 66 -4.82 15.19 -1.96
N VAL A 67 -3.86 15.10 -1.02
CA VAL A 67 -4.02 14.40 0.25
C VAL A 67 -5.10 15.20 0.97
N HIS A 68 -6.35 15.07 0.52
CA HIS A 68 -7.48 15.40 1.36
C HIS A 68 -7.26 14.54 2.58
N GLN A 69 -7.11 15.22 3.70
CA GLN A 69 -7.18 14.68 5.04
C GLN A 69 -8.39 13.75 5.12
N ILE A 70 -8.21 12.47 4.83
CA ILE A 70 -9.16 11.45 5.23
C ILE A 70 -8.76 11.13 6.66
N VAL A 71 -9.30 11.94 7.55
CA VAL A 71 -9.43 11.63 8.97
C VAL A 71 -10.41 10.47 9.05
N PHE A 72 -9.93 9.24 9.23
CA PHE A 72 -10.61 8.15 9.93
C PHE A 72 -9.57 7.22 10.55
#